data_AF-A0AAU6KBG0-F1
#
_entry.id   AF-A0AAU6KBG0-F1
#
_cell.length_a   1.000
_cell.length_b   1.000
_cell.length_c   1.000
_cell.angle_alpha   90.00
_cell.angle_beta   90.00
_cell.angle_gamma   90.00
#
_symmetry.space_group_name_H-M   'P 1'
#
loop_
_entity.id
_entity.type
_entity.pdbx_description
1 polymer ?
#
loop_
_entity_poly.entity_id
_entity_poly.type
_entity_poly.pdbx_seq_one_letter_code
_entity_poly.pdbx_strand_id
1 'polypeptide(L)'
;MGDESPVESVLIEGDEWTPVHKEVESSDYEALAMFLDAGVDPNEMCFGHTLLTHAIDVEGDGHLQSGYPLNTAATAILLAYGADPELPAADGETPMQIAKHYRHEPAQRLLQRFLDIKT
;
A
#
# COMPACT_ATOMS: atom_id res chain seq x y z
N MET A 1 24.82 -43.59 -19.63
CA MET A 1 25.12 -43.27 -18.21
C MET A 1 26.22 -42.23 -18.24
N GLY A 2 25.95 -41.07 -17.63
CA GLY A 2 26.63 -39.78 -17.86
C GLY A 2 25.89 -38.99 -18.94
N ASP A 3 25.55 -37.72 -18.78
CA ASP A 3 25.61 -36.82 -17.64
C ASP A 3 24.71 -35.61 -17.96
N GLU A 4 24.13 -35.04 -16.91
CA GLU A 4 23.51 -33.72 -16.72
C GLU A 4 22.94 -32.89 -17.89
N SER A 5 21.63 -32.62 -17.76
CA SER A 5 21.15 -31.24 -17.60
C SER A 5 19.82 -31.31 -16.84
N PRO A 6 19.73 -30.89 -15.57
CA PRO A 6 18.51 -30.28 -15.12
C PRO A 6 18.41 -28.98 -15.92
N VAL A 7 17.38 -28.86 -16.74
CA VAL A 7 16.86 -27.52 -17.02
C VAL A 7 16.43 -26.99 -15.65
N GLU A 8 17.32 -26.28 -14.98
CA GLU A 8 16.91 -25.30 -13.97
C GLU A 8 15.98 -24.37 -14.74
N SER A 9 14.70 -24.69 -14.65
CA SER A 9 13.62 -23.73 -14.78
C SER A 9 13.90 -22.72 -13.68
N VAL A 10 14.76 -21.74 -14.00
CA VAL A 10 14.76 -20.46 -13.34
C VAL A 10 13.42 -19.85 -13.71
N LEU A 11 12.40 -20.27 -12.97
CA LEU A 11 11.16 -19.54 -12.86
C LEU A 11 11.60 -18.18 -12.34
N ILE A 12 11.52 -17.20 -13.22
CA ILE A 12 11.65 -15.78 -12.93
C ILE A 12 10.79 -15.57 -11.67
N GLU A 13 11.42 -15.21 -10.55
CA GLU A 13 10.73 -14.89 -9.31
C GLU A 13 9.66 -13.86 -9.66
N GLY A 14 8.40 -14.25 -9.48
CA GLY A 14 7.27 -13.42 -9.88
C GLY A 14 7.34 -12.09 -9.17
N ASP A 15 6.93 -11.04 -9.88
CA ASP A 15 6.66 -9.70 -9.35
C ASP A 15 5.54 -9.77 -8.28
N GLU A 16 5.83 -10.40 -7.14
CA GLU A 16 4.84 -10.62 -6.10
C GLU A 16 5.01 -9.56 -5.02
N TRP A 17 3.97 -8.74 -4.87
CA TRP A 17 3.76 -7.90 -3.69
C TRP A 17 4.14 -8.66 -2.42
N THR A 18 4.76 -7.98 -1.45
CA THR A 18 5.00 -8.61 -0.15
C THR A 18 3.67 -9.02 0.48
N PRO A 19 3.64 -10.01 1.39
CA PRO A 19 2.38 -10.50 1.96
C PRO A 19 1.47 -9.38 2.49
N VAL A 20 2.04 -8.38 3.17
CA VAL A 20 1.26 -7.23 3.68
C VAL A 20 0.73 -6.32 2.56
N HIS A 21 1.47 -6.12 1.47
CA HIS A 21 0.98 -5.38 0.31
C HIS A 21 -0.13 -6.13 -0.43
N LYS A 22 -0.12 -7.47 -0.43
CA LYS A 22 -1.23 -8.27 -0.96
C LYS A 22 -2.53 -8.04 -0.18
N GLU A 23 -2.46 -7.80 1.13
CA GLU A 23 -3.65 -7.48 1.93
C GLU A 23 -4.17 -6.06 1.66
N VAL A 24 -3.29 -5.12 1.29
CA VAL A 24 -3.71 -3.80 0.79
C VAL A 24 -4.41 -3.94 -0.55
N GLU A 25 -3.80 -4.66 -1.50
CA GLU A 25 -4.34 -4.91 -2.85
C GLU A 25 -5.72 -5.60 -2.80
N SER A 26 -5.89 -6.59 -1.94
CA SER A 26 -7.14 -7.34 -1.78
C SER A 26 -8.19 -6.61 -0.94
N SER A 27 -7.84 -5.48 -0.32
CA SER A 27 -8.65 -4.78 0.68
C SER A 27 -9.01 -5.67 1.89
N ASP A 28 -8.15 -6.63 2.26
CA ASP A 28 -8.31 -7.46 3.46
C ASP A 28 -7.80 -6.71 4.70
N TYR A 29 -8.69 -5.89 5.26
CA TYR A 29 -8.39 -5.04 6.41
C TYR A 29 -8.08 -5.82 7.69
N GLU A 30 -8.65 -7.01 7.85
CA GLU A 30 -8.43 -7.86 9.02
C GLU A 30 -7.04 -8.47 8.95
N ALA A 31 -6.67 -9.07 7.81
CA ALA A 31 -5.33 -9.60 7.59
C ALA A 31 -4.28 -8.48 7.67
N LEU A 32 -4.53 -7.32 7.07
CA LEU A 32 -3.66 -6.15 7.16
C LEU A 32 -3.37 -5.78 8.63
N ALA A 33 -4.41 -5.65 9.46
CA ALA A 33 -4.24 -5.35 10.88
C ALA A 33 -3.46 -6.45 11.61
N MET A 34 -3.69 -7.72 11.30
CA MET A 34 -2.94 -8.84 11.90
C MET A 34 -1.44 -8.78 11.58
N PHE A 35 -1.05 -8.44 10.36
CA PHE A 35 0.35 -8.26 9.99
C PHE A 35 0.98 -7.08 10.75
N LEU A 36 0.26 -5.96 10.85
CA LEU A 36 0.75 -4.78 11.58
C LEU A 36 0.87 -5.05 13.08
N ASP A 37 -0.07 -5.78 13.69
CA ASP A 37 0.00 -6.25 15.08
C ASP A 37 1.20 -7.19 15.32
N ALA A 38 1.60 -7.95 14.30
CA ALA A 38 2.78 -8.80 14.35
C ALA A 38 4.11 -8.01 14.23
N GLY A 39 4.05 -6.70 14.07
CA GLY A 39 5.22 -5.80 14.03
C GLY A 39 5.83 -5.62 12.64
N VAL A 40 5.07 -5.89 11.57
CA VAL A 40 5.45 -5.47 10.22
C VAL A 40 5.64 -3.94 10.19
N ASP A 41 6.66 -3.47 9.48
CA ASP A 41 6.91 -2.04 9.34
C ASP A 41 5.78 -1.39 8.51
N PRO A 42 4.99 -0.46 9.07
CA PRO A 42 3.93 0.22 8.32
C PRO A 42 4.46 1.12 7.18
N ASN A 43 5.78 1.33 7.11
CA ASN A 43 6.46 2.07 6.05
C ASN A 43 7.16 1.17 5.02
N GLU A 44 6.94 -0.14 5.06
CA GLU A 44 7.54 -1.07 4.11
C GLU A 44 7.24 -0.63 2.66
N MET A 45 8.25 -0.78 1.79
CA MET A 45 8.17 -0.40 0.38
C MET A 45 8.27 -1.62 -0.53
N CYS A 46 7.32 -1.77 -1.44
CA CYS A 46 7.27 -2.84 -2.45
C CYS A 46 6.79 -2.26 -3.79
N PHE A 47 7.39 -2.67 -4.91
CA PHE A 47 7.09 -2.13 -6.26
C PHE A 47 7.00 -0.59 -6.34
N GLY A 48 7.80 0.10 -5.54
CA GLY A 48 7.86 1.55 -5.51
C GLY A 48 6.76 2.23 -4.70
N HIS A 49 5.85 1.49 -4.08
CA HIS A 49 4.86 2.02 -3.14
C HIS A 49 5.27 1.72 -1.71
N THR A 50 5.01 2.65 -0.79
CA THR A 50 4.86 2.31 0.62
C THR A 50 3.48 1.67 0.80
N LEU A 51 3.24 0.98 1.91
CA LEU A 51 1.89 0.51 2.23
C LEU A 51 0.85 1.64 2.18
N LEU A 52 1.20 2.83 2.67
CA LEU A 52 0.29 3.98 2.68
C LEU A 52 0.02 4.52 1.28
N THR A 53 1.03 4.63 0.41
CA THR A 53 0.81 5.09 -0.97
C THR A 53 0.05 4.05 -1.79
N HIS A 54 0.31 2.76 -1.57
CA HIS A 54 -0.44 1.66 -2.19
C HIS A 54 -1.92 1.67 -1.78
N ALA A 55 -2.22 1.87 -0.49
CA ALA A 55 -3.60 1.93 -0.01
C ALA A 55 -4.40 3.07 -0.64
N ILE A 56 -3.82 4.27 -0.73
CA ILE A 56 -4.49 5.44 -1.33
C ILE A 56 -4.72 5.21 -2.83
N ASP A 57 -3.75 4.58 -3.51
CA ASP A 57 -3.84 4.23 -4.92
C ASP A 57 -4.96 3.21 -5.18
N VAL A 58 -4.99 2.08 -4.47
CA VAL A 58 -6.02 1.04 -4.58
C VAL A 58 -7.42 1.57 -4.27
N GLU A 59 -7.57 2.37 -3.20
CA GLU A 59 -8.85 2.98 -2.85
C GLU A 59 -9.33 3.98 -3.92
N GLY A 60 -8.41 4.75 -4.50
CA GLY A 60 -8.68 5.73 -5.55
C GLY A 60 -9.01 5.10 -6.89
N ASP A 61 -8.18 4.17 -7.37
CA ASP A 61 -8.38 3.44 -8.63
C ASP A 61 -9.64 2.57 -8.57
N GLY A 62 -9.84 1.85 -7.46
CA GLY A 62 -11.06 1.08 -7.22
C GLY A 62 -12.33 1.93 -7.28
N HIS A 63 -12.30 3.17 -6.77
CA HIS A 63 -13.38 4.14 -6.93
C HIS A 63 -13.62 4.51 -8.40
N LEU A 64 -12.57 4.85 -9.15
CA LEU A 64 -12.67 5.24 -10.56
C LEU A 64 -13.21 4.10 -11.44
N GLN A 65 -12.80 2.86 -11.17
CA GLN A 65 -13.19 1.68 -11.94
C GLN A 65 -14.63 1.24 -11.65
N SER A 66 -15.01 1.22 -10.37
CA SER A 66 -16.31 0.66 -9.95
C SER A 66 -17.43 1.69 -9.85
N GLY A 67 -17.10 2.97 -9.63
CA GLY A 67 -18.06 4.02 -9.29
C GLY A 67 -18.63 3.92 -7.87
N TYR A 68 -18.20 2.95 -7.05
CA TYR A 68 -18.58 2.89 -5.64
C TYR A 68 -17.97 4.04 -4.86
N PRO A 69 -18.57 4.47 -3.72
CA PRO A 69 -18.01 5.55 -2.91
C PRO A 69 -16.55 5.30 -2.49
N LEU A 70 -15.74 6.36 -2.47
CA LEU A 70 -14.38 6.33 -1.90
C LEU A 70 -14.42 5.79 -0.47
N ASN A 71 -13.58 4.80 -0.19
CA ASN A 71 -13.32 4.28 1.15
C ASN A 71 -11.93 4.70 1.63
N THR A 72 -11.65 4.58 2.93
CA THR A 72 -10.34 4.92 3.54
C THR A 72 -9.91 3.90 4.57
N ALA A 73 -10.36 2.66 4.45
CA ALA A 73 -10.18 1.68 5.52
C ALA A 73 -8.71 1.31 5.67
N ALA A 74 -8.03 0.96 4.56
CA ALA A 74 -6.60 0.64 4.58
C ALA A 74 -5.77 1.88 4.94
N THR A 75 -6.10 3.04 4.34
CA THR A 75 -5.45 4.32 4.66
C THR A 75 -5.53 4.64 6.16
N ALA A 76 -6.70 4.49 6.78
CA ALA A 76 -6.90 4.78 8.20
C ALA A 76 -6.16 3.78 9.11
N ILE A 77 -6.17 2.49 8.76
CA ILE A 77 -5.44 1.45 9.51
C ILE A 77 -3.95 1.77 9.51
N LEU A 78 -3.35 1.97 8.34
CA LEU A 78 -1.91 2.21 8.22
C LEU A 78 -1.46 3.46 8.98
N LEU A 79 -2.22 4.55 8.90
CA LEU A 79 -1.95 5.75 9.69
C LEU A 79 -2.05 5.50 11.20
N ALA A 80 -3.04 4.72 11.65
CA ALA A 80 -3.19 4.36 13.06
C ALA A 80 -2.02 3.51 13.59
N TYR A 81 -1.41 2.68 12.74
CA TYR A 81 -0.22 1.89 13.06
C TYR A 81 1.11 2.64 12.87
N GLY A 82 1.06 3.93 12.49
CA GLY A 82 2.25 4.79 12.43
C GLY A 82 2.95 4.82 11.08
N ALA A 83 2.25 4.49 9.98
CA ALA A 83 2.73 4.84 8.65
C ALA A 83 2.98 6.35 8.57
N ASP A 84 4.11 6.74 7.98
CA ASP A 84 4.51 8.13 7.86
C ASP A 84 3.72 8.81 6.74
N PRO A 85 2.83 9.79 7.05
CA PRO A 85 2.01 10.46 6.04
C PRO A 85 2.82 11.31 5.04
N GLU A 86 4.11 11.51 5.29
CA GLU A 86 5.01 12.29 4.43
C GLU A 86 5.97 11.43 3.60
N LEU A 87 6.05 10.11 3.86
CA LEU A 87 6.99 9.24 3.16
C LEU A 87 6.53 8.99 1.72
N PRO A 88 7.30 9.45 0.70
CA PRO A 88 6.89 9.32 -0.69
C PRO A 88 7.09 7.91 -1.23
N ALA A 89 6.36 7.62 -2.31
CA ALA A 89 6.65 6.51 -3.21
C ALA A 89 8.04 6.69 -3.87
N ALA A 90 8.53 5.64 -4.53
CA ALA A 90 9.86 5.62 -5.14
C ALA A 90 10.02 6.62 -6.30
N ASP A 91 8.92 7.03 -6.93
CA ASP A 91 8.89 8.09 -7.95
C ASP A 91 8.85 9.50 -7.37
N GLY A 92 8.77 9.63 -6.04
CA GLY A 92 8.72 10.88 -5.31
C GLY A 92 7.31 11.42 -5.06
N GLU A 93 6.25 10.73 -5.50
CA GLU A 93 4.89 11.14 -5.16
C GLU A 93 4.58 10.89 -3.67
N THR A 94 4.22 11.96 -2.97
CA THR A 94 3.78 11.88 -1.57
C THR A 94 2.37 11.30 -1.47
N PRO A 95 1.99 10.72 -0.31
CA PRO A 95 0.62 10.27 -0.05
C PRO A 95 -0.43 11.35 -0.36
N MET A 96 -0.15 12.62 -0.03
CA MET A 96 -1.05 13.74 -0.32
C MET A 96 -1.17 14.05 -1.82
N GLN A 97 -0.10 13.86 -2.61
CA GLN A 97 -0.16 14.04 -4.07
C GLN A 97 -1.00 12.95 -4.72
N ILE A 98 -0.82 11.69 -4.33
CA ILE A 98 -1.62 10.55 -4.83
C ILE A 98 -3.09 10.75 -4.46
N ALA A 99 -3.40 11.13 -3.21
CA ALA A 99 -4.78 11.41 -2.79
C ALA A 99 -5.42 12.54 -3.62
N LYS A 100 -4.66 13.56 -4.01
CA LYS A 100 -5.13 14.64 -4.90
C LYS A 100 -5.33 14.16 -6.33
N HIS A 101 -4.45 13.31 -6.86
CA HIS A 101 -4.55 12.72 -8.19
C HIS A 101 -5.92 12.05 -8.39
N TYR A 102 -6.31 11.21 -7.43
CA TYR A 102 -7.60 10.50 -7.44
C TYR A 102 -8.80 11.34 -6.97
N ARG A 103 -8.59 12.60 -6.54
CA ARG A 103 -9.60 13.42 -5.84
C ARG A 103 -10.20 12.69 -4.62
N HIS A 104 -9.34 11.94 -3.92
CA HIS A 104 -9.67 11.15 -2.75
C HIS A 104 -9.84 12.05 -1.51
N GLU A 105 -10.93 12.83 -1.48
CA GLU A 105 -11.22 13.81 -0.43
C GLU A 105 -11.19 13.22 1.00
N PRO A 106 -11.73 12.01 1.26
CA PRO A 106 -11.56 11.36 2.56
C PRO A 106 -10.10 11.12 2.96
N ALA A 107 -9.26 10.58 2.08
CA ALA A 107 -7.84 10.35 2.38
C ALA A 107 -7.08 11.67 2.60
N GLN A 108 -7.35 12.69 1.78
CA GLN A 108 -6.78 14.04 1.98
C GLN A 108 -7.06 14.57 3.39
N ARG A 109 -8.29 14.42 3.90
CA ARG A 109 -8.65 14.85 5.26
C ARG A 109 -7.93 14.06 6.35
N LEU A 110 -7.78 12.74 6.18
CA LEU A 110 -7.05 11.91 7.14
C LEU A 110 -5.57 12.31 7.20
N LEU A 111 -4.92 12.43 6.04
CA LEU A 111 -3.52 12.85 5.95
C LEU A 111 -3.33 14.23 6.60
N GLN A 112 -4.16 15.21 6.24
CA GLN A 112 -4.08 16.55 6.83
C GLN A 112 -4.21 16.49 8.35
N ARG A 113 -5.18 15.71 8.86
CA ARG A 113 -5.39 15.58 10.30
C ARG A 113 -4.17 15.00 11.02
N PHE A 114 -3.48 14.03 10.42
CA PHE A 114 -2.26 13.44 10.98
C PHE A 114 -1.09 14.44 10.97
N LEU A 115 -0.93 15.21 9.89
CA LEU A 115 0.09 16.26 9.78
C LEU A 115 -0.11 17.37 10.82
N ASP A 116 -1.36 17.78 11.04
CA ASP A 116 -1.72 18.79 12.05
C ASP A 116 -1.46 18.34 13.49
N ILE A 117 -1.31 17.02 13.74
CA ILE A 117 -0.99 16.47 15.07
C ILE A 117 0.52 16.42 15.29
N LYS A 118 1.32 16.33 14.21
CA LYS A 118 2.79 16.30 14.28
C LYS A 118 3.43 17.69 14.50
N THR A 119 2.66 18.77 14.31
CA THR A 119 3.11 20.18 14.44
C THR A 119 2.69 20.81 15.76
#